data_AF-A0A537MC42-F1
#
_entry.id   AF-A0A537MC42-F1
#
_cell.length_a   1.000
_cell.length_b   1.000
_cell.length_c   1.000
_cell.angle_alpha   90.00
_cell.angle_beta   90.00
_cell.angle_gamma   90.00
#
_symmetry.space_group_name_H-M   'P 1'
#
loop_
_entity.id
_entity.type
_entity.pdbx_description
1 polymer ?
#
loop_
_entity_poly.entity_id
_entity_poly.type
_entity_poly.pdbx_seq_one_letter_code
_entity_poly.pdbx_strand_id
1 'polypeptide(L)'
;MLAASILLIAAGEALTQTDVPAVPNGRSPAQQTVPQQDAPVSPSPPREENPGLFNEIGRMFEKLPALKSPQEAIEDLNGRARDAAKDASDSLSRLTKPSSMVSGRMVCPVSANGAPDCKLGADKLCQTKGFKEGKSLNTDSAEACSAKVLIPGRTRKPDDCRTDNYVTRALCQ
;
A
#
# COMPACT_ATOMS: atom_id res chain seq x y z
N MET A 1 -11.89 -20.64 44.81
CA MET A 1 -12.93 -21.52 45.37
C MET A 1 -14.22 -21.27 44.60
N LEU A 2 -14.81 -22.35 44.09
CA LEU A 2 -16.19 -22.55 43.58
C LEU A 2 -16.65 -21.59 42.46
N ALA A 3 -16.68 -21.98 41.17
CA ALA A 3 -17.40 -23.09 40.51
C ALA A 3 -18.93 -23.02 40.69
N ALA A 4 -19.64 -22.73 39.59
CA ALA A 4 -21.00 -23.23 39.34
C ALA A 4 -21.27 -23.22 37.83
N SER A 5 -20.80 -24.30 37.18
CA SER A 5 -21.41 -24.87 35.98
C SER A 5 -22.76 -25.51 36.35
N ILE A 6 -23.68 -25.64 35.37
CA ILE A 6 -24.62 -26.77 35.07
C ILE A 6 -25.71 -26.21 34.13
N LEU A 7 -25.71 -26.54 32.82
CA LEU A 7 -26.19 -27.75 32.13
C LEU A 7 -27.74 -27.89 32.15
N LEU A 8 -28.49 -28.38 31.15
CA LEU A 8 -28.39 -28.71 29.70
C LEU A 8 -29.74 -29.43 29.34
N ILE A 9 -30.00 -29.68 28.05
CA ILE A 9 -30.86 -30.77 27.46
C ILE A 9 -32.35 -30.37 27.24
N ALA A 10 -33.08 -30.72 26.16
CA ALA A 10 -33.10 -31.76 25.12
C ALA A 10 -34.00 -31.26 23.95
N ALA A 11 -34.23 -31.89 22.80
CA ALA A 11 -33.69 -32.97 21.97
C ALA A 11 -34.64 -33.05 20.74
N GLY A 12 -34.18 -33.56 19.59
CA GLY A 12 -35.06 -33.89 18.46
C GLY A 12 -34.34 -34.07 17.13
N GLU A 13 -33.88 -35.29 16.88
CA GLU A 13 -33.16 -35.78 15.69
C GLU A 13 -34.10 -36.16 14.52
N ALA A 14 -33.58 -36.14 13.28
CA ALA A 14 -33.50 -37.32 12.39
C ALA A 14 -33.01 -36.99 10.95
N LEU A 15 -31.82 -37.52 10.64
CA LEU A 15 -31.35 -38.25 9.43
C LEU A 15 -31.66 -37.77 8.00
N THR A 16 -30.60 -37.59 7.20
CA THR A 16 -30.32 -38.44 6.02
C THR A 16 -28.87 -38.28 5.55
N GLN A 17 -28.19 -39.42 5.36
CA GLN A 17 -26.85 -39.57 4.74
C GLN A 17 -26.98 -39.80 3.24
N THR A 18 -25.99 -39.34 2.47
CA THR A 18 -25.52 -39.89 1.17
C THR A 18 -24.39 -38.98 0.72
N ASP A 19 -23.25 -39.38 0.16
CA ASP A 19 -22.48 -40.61 0.05
C ASP A 19 -21.12 -40.08 -0.47
N VAL A 20 -19.99 -40.38 0.19
CA VAL A 20 -18.66 -39.99 -0.30
C VAL A 20 -17.94 -41.27 -0.72
N PRO A 21 -17.62 -41.47 -2.00
CA PRO A 21 -16.83 -42.62 -2.40
C PRO A 21 -15.38 -42.45 -1.94
N ALA A 22 -14.98 -43.27 -0.97
CA ALA A 22 -13.59 -43.55 -0.66
C ALA A 22 -13.02 -44.52 -1.70
N VAL A 23 -11.93 -44.13 -2.37
CA VAL A 23 -11.06 -45.02 -3.16
C VAL A 23 -9.84 -45.41 -2.29
N PRO A 24 -9.46 -46.71 -2.23
CA PRO A 24 -8.47 -47.21 -1.29
C PRO A 24 -7.03 -47.24 -1.83
N ASN A 25 -6.09 -47.01 -0.91
CA ASN A 25 -4.72 -47.52 -0.78
C ASN A 25 -3.74 -47.44 -1.98
N GLY A 26 -2.73 -46.59 -1.81
CA GLY A 26 -1.38 -46.75 -2.37
C GLY A 26 -0.34 -46.28 -1.36
N ARG A 27 0.52 -47.20 -0.92
CA ARG A 27 1.46 -47.10 0.22
C ARG A 27 2.84 -46.60 -0.25
N SER A 28 3.46 -45.75 0.58
CA SER A 28 4.91 -45.44 0.70
C SER A 28 5.64 -44.65 -0.41
N PRO A 29 6.35 -43.56 -0.02
CA PRO A 29 7.74 -43.35 -0.39
C PRO A 29 8.64 -43.96 0.70
N ALA A 30 9.41 -44.96 0.31
CA ALA A 30 10.45 -45.55 1.13
C ALA A 30 11.65 -44.59 1.25
N GLN A 31 12.20 -44.57 2.47
CA GLN A 31 13.63 -44.44 2.79
C GLN A 31 14.31 -43.06 2.67
N GLN A 32 14.42 -42.40 3.82
CA GLN A 32 15.69 -41.82 4.28
C GLN A 32 16.71 -42.95 4.54
N THR A 33 17.95 -42.79 4.05
CA THR A 33 19.21 -43.20 4.70
C THR A 33 20.39 -42.51 3.98
N VAL A 34 21.24 -41.82 4.76
CA VAL A 34 22.49 -41.10 4.43
C VAL A 34 23.64 -42.12 4.14
N PRO A 35 24.81 -41.79 3.53
CA PRO A 35 25.80 -40.85 4.09
C PRO A 35 26.62 -39.98 3.09
N GLN A 36 27.00 -38.81 3.61
CA GLN A 36 28.15 -37.98 3.25
C GLN A 36 29.40 -38.81 2.91
N GLN A 37 30.04 -38.52 1.78
CA GLN A 37 31.35 -39.07 1.43
C GLN A 37 32.34 -37.92 1.21
N ASP A 38 33.12 -37.68 2.26
CA ASP A 38 34.35 -36.88 2.27
C ASP A 38 35.35 -37.38 1.21
N ALA A 39 35.86 -36.45 0.40
CA ALA A 39 37.05 -36.61 -0.44
C ALA A 39 37.64 -35.21 -0.76
N PRO A 40 38.96 -35.08 -0.94
CA PRO A 40 39.78 -34.11 -0.21
C PRO A 40 39.80 -32.68 -0.77
N VAL A 41 39.97 -31.72 0.14
CA VAL A 41 40.37 -30.33 -0.15
C VAL A 41 41.71 -30.34 -0.89
N SER A 42 41.70 -29.97 -2.17
CA SER A 42 42.93 -29.63 -2.89
C SER A 42 43.46 -28.28 -2.38
N PRO A 43 44.78 -28.11 -2.20
CA PRO A 43 45.36 -26.84 -1.76
C PRO A 43 45.12 -25.75 -2.81
N SER A 44 44.68 -24.57 -2.36
CA SER A 44 44.51 -23.38 -3.19
C SER A 44 45.88 -22.84 -3.63
N PRO A 45 46.05 -22.37 -4.88
CA PRO A 45 47.26 -21.65 -5.29
C PRO A 45 47.34 -20.26 -4.64
N PRO A 46 48.53 -19.63 -4.61
CA PRO A 46 48.81 -18.41 -3.87
C PRO A 46 47.87 -17.26 -4.26
N ARG A 47 47.42 -16.50 -3.26
CA ARG A 47 46.56 -15.34 -3.43
C ARG A 47 47.35 -14.25 -4.17
N GLU A 48 47.07 -14.07 -5.45
CA GLU A 48 47.55 -12.95 -6.25
C GLU A 48 46.90 -11.65 -5.72
N GLU A 49 47.67 -10.91 -4.93
CA GLU A 49 47.28 -9.62 -4.38
C GLU A 49 47.15 -8.63 -5.55
N ASN A 50 45.91 -8.42 -6.02
CA ASN A 50 45.61 -7.51 -7.11
C ASN A 50 45.78 -6.04 -6.66
N PRO A 51 46.81 -5.31 -7.11
CA PRO A 51 47.08 -3.93 -6.70
C PRO A 51 46.16 -2.90 -7.39
N GLY A 52 45.20 -3.36 -8.21
CA GLY A 52 44.37 -2.49 -9.06
C GLY A 52 43.34 -1.65 -8.30
N LEU A 53 42.81 -2.15 -7.18
CA LEU A 53 41.67 -1.48 -6.52
C LEU A 53 42.08 -0.16 -5.84
N PHE A 54 43.27 -0.10 -5.23
CA PHE A 54 43.73 1.10 -4.52
C PHE A 54 44.18 2.21 -5.48
N ASN A 55 44.72 1.85 -6.64
CA ASN A 55 45.12 2.81 -7.68
C ASN A 55 43.91 3.49 -8.34
N GLU A 56 42.75 2.83 -8.33
CA GLU A 56 41.52 3.36 -8.90
C GLU A 56 40.80 4.35 -7.96
N ILE A 57 40.87 4.11 -6.64
CA ILE A 57 40.30 5.00 -5.62
C ILE A 57 40.99 6.39 -5.63
N GLY A 58 42.29 6.44 -5.91
CA GLY A 58 43.04 7.70 -6.00
C GLY A 58 42.60 8.62 -7.13
N ARG A 59 42.28 8.06 -8.31
CA ARG A 59 41.85 8.85 -9.49
C ARG A 59 40.46 9.46 -9.35
N MET A 60 39.61 8.90 -8.49
CA MET A 60 38.28 9.46 -8.20
C MET A 60 38.39 10.71 -7.31
N PHE A 61 39.38 10.74 -6.40
CA PHE A 61 39.62 11.88 -5.50
C PHE A 61 40.29 13.07 -6.21
N GLU A 62 41.11 12.80 -7.21
CA GLU A 62 41.78 13.84 -8.03
C GLU A 62 40.81 14.67 -8.89
N LYS A 63 39.61 14.14 -9.16
CA LYS A 63 38.57 14.77 -9.98
C LYS A 63 37.54 15.56 -9.19
N LEU A 64 37.71 15.69 -7.87
CA LEU A 64 36.80 16.49 -7.05
C LEU A 64 37.08 17.99 -7.30
N PRO A 65 36.06 18.77 -7.69
CA PRO A 65 36.24 20.21 -7.86
C PRO A 65 36.73 20.83 -6.54
N ALA A 66 37.62 21.82 -6.60
CA ALA A 66 38.06 22.58 -5.44
C ALA A 66 36.86 23.28 -4.81
N LEU A 67 36.30 22.67 -3.76
CA LEU A 67 35.16 23.20 -3.05
C LEU A 67 35.63 24.34 -2.14
N LYS A 68 34.81 25.39 -2.09
CA LYS A 68 34.84 26.40 -1.02
C LYS A 68 34.76 25.72 0.35
N SER A 69 34.97 26.50 1.42
CA SER A 69 35.14 26.07 2.81
C SER A 69 34.52 24.69 3.12
N PRO A 70 35.29 23.74 3.70
CA PRO A 70 34.82 22.37 3.95
C PRO A 70 33.46 22.30 4.68
N GLN A 71 33.11 23.32 5.48
CA GLN A 71 31.82 23.41 6.15
C GLN A 71 30.65 23.60 5.16
N GLU A 72 30.72 24.57 4.25
CA GLU A 72 29.63 24.83 3.28
C GLU A 72 29.40 23.63 2.33
N ALA A 73 30.49 22.97 1.93
CA ALA A 73 30.41 21.78 1.08
C ALA A 73 29.70 20.62 1.77
N ILE A 74 29.99 20.37 3.04
CA ILE A 74 29.34 19.31 3.82
C ILE A 74 27.86 19.62 4.01
N GLU A 75 27.51 20.89 4.22
CA GLU A 75 26.12 21.32 4.44
C GLU A 75 25.27 21.21 3.16
N ASP A 76 25.82 21.62 2.00
CA ASP A 76 25.17 21.46 0.68
C ASP A 76 25.02 19.98 0.29
N LEU A 77 26.04 19.15 0.56
CA LEU A 77 25.95 17.70 0.34
C LEU A 77 24.95 17.02 1.28
N ASN A 78 24.90 17.41 2.56
CA ASN A 78 23.94 16.88 3.52
C ASN A 78 22.50 17.27 3.15
N GLY A 79 22.29 18.51 2.70
CA GLY A 79 21.00 18.96 2.16
C GLY A 79 20.55 18.13 0.97
N ARG A 80 21.40 18.01 -0.06
CA ARG A 80 21.11 17.18 -1.25
C ARG A 80 20.90 15.70 -0.91
N ALA A 81 21.69 15.15 0.01
CA ALA A 81 21.54 13.77 0.45
C ALA A 81 20.21 13.55 1.20
N ARG A 82 19.77 14.52 2.02
CA ARG A 82 18.47 14.49 2.71
C ARG A 82 17.31 14.54 1.72
N ASP A 83 17.37 15.44 0.74
CA ASP A 83 16.33 15.59 -0.29
C ASP A 83 16.24 14.32 -1.15
N ALA A 84 17.38 13.81 -1.61
CA ALA A 84 17.44 12.56 -2.39
C ALA A 84 16.93 11.35 -1.57
N ALA A 85 17.28 11.27 -0.28
CA ALA A 85 16.79 10.21 0.59
C ALA A 85 15.27 10.31 0.83
N LYS A 86 14.74 11.54 0.98
CA LYS A 86 13.29 11.78 1.12
C LYS A 86 12.54 11.38 -0.15
N ASP A 87 13.01 11.80 -1.31
CA ASP A 87 12.38 11.44 -2.59
C ASP A 87 12.41 9.93 -2.86
N ALA A 88 13.52 9.27 -2.54
CA ALA A 88 13.64 7.81 -2.63
C ALA A 88 12.69 7.10 -1.66
N SER A 89 12.57 7.58 -0.42
CA SER A 89 11.67 7.04 0.60
C SER A 89 10.20 7.23 0.23
N ASP A 90 9.82 8.40 -0.29
CA ASP A 90 8.46 8.69 -0.76
C ASP A 90 8.13 7.83 -1.99
N SER A 91 9.09 7.60 -2.88
CA SER A 91 8.93 6.72 -4.05
C SER A 91 8.76 5.25 -3.66
N LEU A 92 9.58 4.75 -2.72
CA LEU A 92 9.46 3.39 -2.19
C LEU A 92 8.15 3.19 -1.44
N SER A 93 7.71 4.19 -0.66
CA SER A 93 6.43 4.18 0.04
C SER A 93 5.23 4.14 -0.91
N ARG A 94 5.36 4.70 -2.11
CA ARG A 94 4.36 4.59 -3.19
C ARG A 94 4.41 3.23 -3.88
N LEU A 95 5.61 2.70 -4.14
CA LEU A 95 5.79 1.43 -4.85
C LEU A 95 5.38 0.20 -4.03
N THR A 96 5.48 0.28 -2.71
CA THR A 96 5.18 -0.84 -1.80
C THR A 96 3.77 -0.83 -1.23
N LYS A 97 2.95 0.19 -1.55
CA LYS A 97 1.56 0.23 -1.10
C LYS A 97 0.70 -0.60 -2.05
N PRO A 98 0.22 -1.79 -1.62
CA PRO A 98 -0.74 -2.53 -2.43
C PRO A 98 -2.01 -1.69 -2.60
N SER A 99 -2.72 -1.91 -3.69
CA SER A 99 -3.99 -1.24 -3.92
C SER A 99 -4.92 -1.47 -2.73
N SER A 100 -5.47 -0.41 -2.17
CA SER A 100 -6.27 -0.47 -0.95
C SER A 100 -7.64 0.16 -1.16
N MET A 101 -8.68 -0.47 -0.60
CA MET A 101 -10.00 0.13 -0.58
C MET A 101 -10.11 1.12 0.57
N VAL A 102 -10.33 2.38 0.23
CA VAL A 102 -10.46 3.48 1.19
C VAL A 102 -11.91 3.94 1.22
N SER A 103 -12.43 4.11 2.43
CA SER A 103 -13.72 4.78 2.66
C SER A 103 -13.51 6.21 3.13
N GLY A 104 -14.41 7.11 2.75
CA GLY A 104 -14.39 8.51 3.16
C GLY A 104 -15.58 9.26 2.59
N ARG A 105 -15.49 10.59 2.52
CA ARG A 105 -16.48 11.41 1.80
C ARG A 105 -15.74 12.57 1.14
N MET A 106 -15.59 12.51 -0.17
CA MET A 106 -14.92 13.55 -0.95
C MET A 106 -15.83 14.08 -2.05
N VAL A 107 -16.05 15.39 -2.07
CA VAL A 107 -16.89 16.03 -3.10
C VAL A 107 -16.29 15.81 -4.50
N CYS A 108 -17.16 15.46 -5.45
CA CYS A 108 -16.82 15.43 -6.87
C CYS A 108 -16.94 16.86 -7.39
N PRO A 109 -15.82 17.53 -7.76
CA PRO A 109 -15.88 18.85 -8.37
C PRO A 109 -16.64 18.79 -9.69
N VAL A 110 -17.16 19.92 -10.14
CA VAL A 110 -17.90 19.98 -11.40
C VAL A 110 -16.93 20.25 -12.55
N SER A 111 -16.97 19.38 -13.56
CA SER A 111 -16.15 19.48 -14.77
C SER A 111 -16.69 20.57 -15.72
N ALA A 112 -15.93 20.88 -16.77
CA ALA A 112 -16.28 21.91 -17.76
C ALA A 112 -17.62 21.65 -18.46
N ASN A 113 -18.06 20.39 -18.54
CA ASN A 113 -19.35 20.01 -19.10
C ASN A 113 -20.53 20.06 -18.10
N GLY A 114 -20.29 20.55 -16.87
CA GLY A 114 -21.32 20.63 -15.82
C GLY A 114 -21.57 19.31 -15.08
N ALA A 115 -20.94 18.20 -15.50
CA ALA A 115 -21.06 16.90 -14.83
C ALA A 115 -20.12 16.81 -13.61
N PRO A 116 -20.45 15.99 -12.60
CA PRO A 116 -19.54 15.72 -11.48
C PRO A 116 -18.33 14.88 -11.93
N ASP A 117 -17.13 15.36 -11.62
CA ASP A 117 -15.86 14.64 -11.82
C ASP A 117 -15.50 13.83 -10.58
N CYS A 118 -16.12 12.66 -10.46
CA CYS A 118 -15.83 11.74 -9.36
C CYS A 118 -14.50 10.99 -9.53
N LYS A 119 -13.83 11.08 -10.69
CA LYS A 119 -12.46 10.59 -10.81
C LYS A 119 -11.53 11.50 -10.03
N LEU A 120 -11.60 12.82 -10.25
CA LEU A 120 -10.81 13.77 -9.48
C LEU A 120 -11.17 13.71 -7.97
N GLY A 121 -12.44 13.47 -7.64
CA GLY A 121 -12.87 13.20 -6.26
C GLY A 121 -12.21 11.95 -5.65
N ALA A 122 -12.13 10.85 -6.38
CA ALA A 122 -11.47 9.62 -5.92
C ALA A 122 -9.95 9.80 -5.77
N ASP A 123 -9.30 10.46 -6.74
CA ASP A 123 -7.88 10.78 -6.69
C ASP A 123 -7.56 11.59 -5.43
N LYS A 124 -8.34 12.63 -5.13
CA LYS A 124 -8.20 13.43 -3.90
C LYS A 124 -8.43 12.59 -2.64
N LEU A 125 -9.46 11.74 -2.61
CA LEU A 125 -9.70 10.85 -1.48
C LEU A 125 -8.48 9.95 -1.21
N CYS A 126 -7.90 9.37 -2.25
CA CYS A 126 -6.74 8.48 -2.15
C CYS A 126 -5.45 9.21 -1.79
N GLN A 127 -5.25 10.43 -2.29
CA GLN A 127 -4.12 11.29 -1.94
C GLN A 127 -4.09 11.63 -0.44
N THR A 128 -5.25 11.78 0.22
CA THR A 128 -5.30 11.95 1.69
C THR A 128 -4.77 10.75 2.47
N LYS A 129 -4.65 9.58 1.82
CA LYS A 129 -4.09 8.35 2.39
C LYS A 129 -2.68 8.04 1.87
N GLY A 130 -2.11 8.96 1.07
CA GLY A 130 -0.76 8.85 0.53
C GLY A 130 -0.64 7.88 -0.65
N PHE A 131 -1.74 7.64 -1.38
CA PHE A 131 -1.72 7.00 -2.70
C PHE A 131 -1.61 8.07 -3.79
N LYS A 132 -1.20 7.68 -5.00
CA LYS A 132 -1.05 8.63 -6.11
C LYS A 132 -2.39 8.97 -6.73
N GLU A 133 -3.23 7.96 -6.90
CA GLU A 133 -4.50 8.06 -7.60
C GLU A 133 -5.54 7.07 -7.03
N GLY A 134 -6.77 7.21 -7.51
CA GLY A 134 -7.90 6.42 -7.07
C GLY A 134 -8.94 6.21 -8.15
N LYS A 135 -9.61 5.07 -8.08
CA LYS A 135 -10.84 4.81 -8.84
C LYS A 135 -12.03 4.84 -7.89
N SER A 136 -13.02 5.67 -8.19
CA SER A 136 -14.28 5.69 -7.43
C SER A 136 -14.96 4.33 -7.53
N LEU A 137 -15.31 3.75 -6.39
CA LEU A 137 -16.11 2.53 -6.31
C LEU A 137 -17.55 2.80 -5.91
N ASN A 138 -17.75 3.79 -5.04
CA ASN A 138 -19.07 4.18 -4.57
C ASN A 138 -19.20 5.70 -4.53
N THR A 139 -20.31 6.20 -5.04
CA THR A 139 -20.64 7.62 -5.07
C THR A 139 -21.99 7.81 -4.38
N ASP A 140 -22.11 8.91 -3.66
CA ASP A 140 -23.33 9.37 -3.01
C ASP A 140 -23.70 10.76 -3.54
N SER A 141 -24.98 11.12 -3.47
CA SER A 141 -25.49 12.41 -3.91
C SER A 141 -26.31 13.05 -2.81
N ALA A 142 -26.04 14.31 -2.51
CA ALA A 142 -26.79 15.06 -1.52
C ALA A 142 -27.18 16.43 -2.04
N GLU A 143 -28.35 16.92 -1.63
CA GLU A 143 -28.81 18.26 -1.96
C GLU A 143 -28.24 19.25 -0.94
N ALA A 144 -27.39 20.16 -1.42
CA ALA A 144 -26.87 21.29 -0.67
C ALA A 144 -27.77 22.50 -0.92
N CYS A 145 -28.58 22.84 0.08
CA CYS A 145 -29.48 24.00 0.03
C CYS A 145 -28.90 25.19 0.77
N SER A 146 -29.11 26.39 0.23
CA SER A 146 -28.90 27.63 0.96
C SER A 146 -29.92 27.75 2.10
N ALA A 147 -29.55 28.39 3.20
CA ALA A 147 -30.46 28.61 4.34
C ALA A 147 -31.74 29.39 3.97
N LYS A 148 -31.77 30.05 2.80
CA LYS A 148 -32.93 30.79 2.29
C LYS A 148 -34.16 29.91 2.11
N VAL A 149 -34.00 28.60 1.89
CA VAL A 149 -35.13 27.65 1.78
C VAL A 149 -35.90 27.49 3.09
N LEU A 150 -35.30 27.85 4.22
CA LEU A 150 -35.91 27.72 5.53
C LEU A 150 -36.77 28.94 5.90
N ILE A 151 -36.78 30.00 5.08
CA ILE A 151 -37.54 31.22 5.34
C ILE A 151 -39.02 30.96 5.01
N PRO A 152 -39.94 31.04 5.99
CA PRO A 152 -41.37 30.85 5.74
C PRO A 152 -41.91 31.87 4.72
N GLY A 153 -42.81 31.44 3.85
CA GLY A 153 -43.47 32.31 2.86
C GLY A 153 -42.62 32.69 1.64
N ARG A 154 -41.34 32.28 1.58
CA ARG A 154 -40.49 32.47 0.39
C ARG A 154 -40.75 31.34 -0.62
N THR A 155 -40.97 31.70 -1.88
CA THR A 155 -40.95 30.74 -3.00
C THR A 155 -39.53 30.27 -3.27
N ARG A 156 -39.31 28.94 -3.38
CA ARG A 156 -38.02 28.38 -3.77
C ARG A 156 -37.64 28.81 -5.18
N LYS A 157 -36.37 29.13 -5.36
CA LYS A 157 -35.73 29.38 -6.66
C LYS A 157 -34.88 28.18 -7.07
N PRO A 158 -34.66 27.97 -8.39
CA PRO A 158 -33.80 26.88 -8.87
C PRO A 158 -32.39 26.86 -8.25
N ASP A 159 -31.83 28.03 -7.95
CA ASP A 159 -30.50 28.17 -7.34
C ASP A 159 -30.50 28.01 -5.81
N ASP A 160 -31.66 27.80 -5.18
CA ASP A 160 -31.74 27.68 -3.73
C ASP A 160 -31.14 26.36 -3.22
N CYS A 161 -31.05 25.35 -4.08
CA CYS A 161 -30.45 24.06 -3.79
C CYS A 161 -29.68 23.52 -4.99
N ARG A 162 -28.58 22.82 -4.72
CA ARG A 162 -27.77 22.14 -5.74
C ARG A 162 -27.51 20.71 -5.32
N THR A 163 -27.53 19.79 -6.28
CA THR A 163 -27.08 18.41 -6.05
C THR A 163 -25.56 18.35 -6.11
N ASP A 164 -24.94 18.00 -4.99
CA ASP A 164 -23.52 17.67 -4.90
C ASP A 164 -23.34 16.15 -4.96
N ASN A 165 -22.28 15.72 -5.62
CA ASN A 165 -21.89 14.31 -5.67
C ASN A 165 -20.63 14.10 -4.83
N TYR A 166 -20.50 12.94 -4.22
CA TYR A 166 -19.41 12.61 -3.30
C TYR A 166 -18.91 11.19 -3.55
N VAL A 167 -17.61 10.99 -3.67
CA VAL A 167 -17.01 9.65 -3.59
C VAL A 167 -16.99 9.22 -2.13
N THR A 168 -17.62 8.08 -1.85
CA THR A 168 -17.67 7.50 -0.50
C THR A 168 -16.76 6.29 -0.32
N ARG A 169 -16.40 5.61 -1.41
CA ARG A 169 -15.37 4.57 -1.44
C ARG A 169 -14.55 4.65 -2.72
N ALA A 170 -13.26 4.40 -2.62
CA ALA A 170 -12.35 4.32 -3.76
C ALA A 170 -11.36 3.16 -3.60
N LEU A 171 -10.90 2.62 -4.74
CA LEU A 171 -9.72 1.77 -4.80
C LEU A 171 -8.52 2.68 -5.07
N CYS A 172 -7.57 2.72 -4.16
CA CYS A 172 -6.41 3.61 -4.20
C CYS A 172 -5.14 2.86 -4.57
N GLN A 173 -4.29 3.48 -5.38
CA GLN A 173 -3.02 2.94 -5.87
C GLN A 173 -1.94 4.02 -5.97
#